data_AF-A0A925JX25-F1
#
_entry.id   AF-A0A925JX25-F1
#
_cell.length_a   1.000
_cell.length_b   1.000
_cell.length_c   1.000
_cell.angle_alpha   90.00
_cell.angle_beta   90.00
_cell.angle_gamma   90.00
#
_symmetry.space_group_name_H-M   'P 1'
#
loop_
_entity.id
_entity.type
_entity.pdbx_description
1 polymer ?
#
loop_
_entity_poly.entity_id
_entity_poly.type
_entity_poly.pdbx_seq_one_letter_code
_entity_poly.pdbx_strand_id
1 'polypeptide(L)'
;MRFLYAVRHVERHPATDTKRGRPARWPRELLLKATAELRFILLRETSGRVSVNSFIGQYLPILHFPPDVSQSLCDGSLNLSEAAQLARLTPERLACSPGEARQRRREALQAHLAAQGSQTRLRSRVKEMLGEANNDEITSETMTAVLAKADELLEVDPSDSRHIFWEEMKRIFFAMREIEPQDLEEGVLTNLMSAVDELSNALGRIEKLRAKRQKKAGSFLV
;
A
#
# COMPACT_ATOMS: atom_id res chain seq x y z
N MET A 1 -3.56 19.82 5.04
CA MET A 1 -3.40 18.45 4.47
C MET A 1 -3.80 18.30 3.01
N ARG A 2 -4.96 18.80 2.55
CA ARG A 2 -5.46 18.51 1.18
C ARG A 2 -4.48 18.88 0.04
N PHE A 3 -3.74 19.98 0.18
CA PHE A 3 -2.70 20.39 -0.78
C PHE A 3 -1.53 19.39 -0.85
N LEU A 4 -0.95 19.03 0.30
CA LEU A 4 0.13 18.05 0.38
C LEU A 4 -0.31 16.66 -0.12
N TYR A 5 -1.56 16.30 0.11
CA TYR A 5 -2.11 15.07 -0.48
C TYR A 5 -2.16 15.11 -2.01
N ALA A 6 -2.37 16.28 -2.63
CA ALA A 6 -2.26 16.44 -4.09
C ALA A 6 -0.80 16.39 -4.57
N VAL A 7 0.13 16.97 -3.80
CA VAL A 7 1.59 16.88 -4.05
C VAL A 7 2.05 15.43 -4.15
N ARG A 8 1.57 14.55 -3.26
CA ARG A 8 1.84 13.10 -3.29
C ARG A 8 1.51 12.43 -4.63
N HIS A 9 0.57 12.97 -5.40
CA HIS A 9 0.08 12.36 -6.62
C HIS A 9 0.51 13.09 -7.90
N VAL A 10 1.31 14.16 -7.79
CA VAL A 10 1.68 15.00 -8.94
C VAL A 10 2.50 14.27 -10.02
N GLU A 11 3.21 13.21 -9.63
CA GLU A 11 4.04 12.39 -10.53
C GLU A 11 3.24 11.28 -11.24
N ARG A 12 1.98 11.05 -10.84
CA ARG A 12 1.08 10.17 -11.58
C ARG A 12 0.61 10.88 -12.85
N HIS A 13 0.39 10.13 -13.93
CA HIS A 13 -0.02 10.70 -15.22
C HIS A 13 -1.26 11.58 -15.02
N PRO A 14 -1.24 12.85 -15.44
CA PRO A 14 -2.33 13.75 -15.13
C PRO A 14 -3.59 13.36 -15.89
N ALA A 15 -4.75 13.61 -15.30
CA ALA A 15 -6.05 13.39 -15.92
C ALA A 15 -6.21 14.14 -17.26
N THR A 16 -5.45 15.21 -17.46
CA THR A 16 -5.38 15.96 -18.72
C THR A 16 -4.72 15.17 -19.85
N ASP A 17 -3.74 14.31 -19.52
CA ASP A 17 -3.04 13.48 -20.51
C ASP A 17 -3.80 12.19 -20.78
N THR A 18 -4.47 11.64 -19.76
CA THR A 18 -5.20 10.37 -19.86
C THR A 18 -6.70 10.54 -20.18
N LYS A 19 -7.21 11.79 -20.23
CA LYS A 19 -8.63 12.17 -20.30
C LYS A 19 -9.53 11.46 -19.27
N ARG A 20 -8.94 10.85 -18.23
CA ARG A 20 -9.63 10.08 -17.18
C ARG A 20 -9.42 10.72 -15.82
N GLY A 21 -10.52 10.99 -15.13
CA GLY A 21 -10.54 11.49 -13.75
C GLY A 21 -10.76 13.00 -13.62
N ARG A 22 -10.90 13.46 -12.37
CA ARG A 22 -11.15 14.86 -12.06
C ARG A 22 -9.84 15.67 -12.12
N PRO A 23 -9.79 16.83 -12.78
CA PRO A 23 -8.61 17.68 -12.79
C PRO A 23 -8.23 18.10 -11.36
N ALA A 24 -6.92 18.20 -11.12
CA ALA A 24 -6.40 18.62 -9.83
C ALA A 24 -6.89 20.04 -9.49
N ARG A 25 -7.29 20.26 -8.23
CA ARG A 25 -7.76 21.57 -7.76
C ARG A 25 -6.68 22.66 -7.84
N TRP A 26 -5.41 22.28 -7.82
CA TRP A 26 -4.27 23.19 -7.79
C TRP A 26 -3.50 23.14 -9.11
N PRO A 27 -2.92 24.27 -9.56
CA PRO A 27 -2.04 24.29 -10.73
C PRO A 27 -0.87 23.32 -10.58
N ARG A 28 -0.58 22.56 -11.64
CA ARG A 28 0.49 21.55 -11.63
C ARG A 28 1.86 22.15 -11.32
N GLU A 29 2.16 23.32 -11.88
CA GLU A 29 3.42 24.04 -11.63
C GLU A 29 3.65 24.30 -10.13
N LEU A 30 2.59 24.71 -9.44
CA LEU A 30 2.64 24.98 -8.00
C LEU A 30 2.82 23.68 -7.19
N LEU A 31 2.20 22.57 -7.62
CA LEU A 31 2.42 21.25 -7.02
C LEU A 31 3.85 20.73 -7.25
N LEU A 32 4.41 20.93 -8.45
CA LEU A 32 5.78 20.55 -8.79
C LEU A 32 6.79 21.37 -7.98
N LYS A 33 6.58 22.68 -7.85
CA LYS A 33 7.41 23.55 -7.00
C LYS A 33 7.40 23.07 -5.55
N ALA A 34 6.21 22.83 -4.98
CA ALA A 34 6.11 22.30 -3.62
C ALA A 34 6.78 20.91 -3.47
N THR A 35 6.68 20.06 -4.49
CA THR A 35 7.36 18.76 -4.50
C THR A 35 8.88 18.92 -4.47
N ALA A 36 9.42 19.83 -5.28
CA ALA A 36 10.86 20.11 -5.32
C ALA A 36 11.38 20.62 -3.98
N GLU A 37 10.68 21.57 -3.36
CA GLU A 37 11.03 22.09 -2.03
C GLU A 37 11.00 20.99 -0.96
N LEU A 38 9.96 20.16 -0.95
CA LEU A 38 9.87 19.04 -0.02
C LEU A 38 10.97 17.99 -0.26
N ARG A 39 11.32 17.70 -1.51
CA ARG A 39 12.44 16.81 -1.85
C ARG A 39 13.74 17.39 -1.32
N PHE A 40 13.97 18.68 -1.47
CA PHE A 40 15.16 19.36 -0.95
C PHE A 40 15.25 19.26 0.58
N ILE A 41 14.17 19.58 1.28
CA ILE A 41 14.12 19.47 2.75
C ILE A 41 14.35 18.02 3.19
N LEU A 42 13.64 17.05 2.60
CA LEU A 42 13.78 15.64 2.97
C LEU A 42 15.16 15.09 2.64
N LEU A 43 15.79 15.53 1.55
CA LEU A 43 17.17 15.16 1.24
C LEU A 43 18.12 15.68 2.32
N ARG A 44 17.97 16.93 2.75
CA ARG A 44 18.79 17.55 3.80
C ARG A 44 18.61 16.85 5.16
N GLU A 45 17.36 16.67 5.60
CA GLU A 45 17.04 16.18 6.94
C GLU A 45 17.14 14.65 7.08
N THR A 46 16.86 13.91 6.00
CA THR A 46 16.79 12.43 6.04
C THR A 46 17.84 11.73 5.19
N SER A 47 18.75 12.50 4.57
CA SER A 47 19.75 11.98 3.61
C SER A 47 19.09 11.16 2.47
N GLY A 48 17.88 11.53 2.08
CA GLY A 48 17.11 10.86 1.02
C GLY A 48 16.51 9.50 1.41
N ARG A 49 16.57 9.09 2.68
CA ARG A 49 15.97 7.83 3.15
C ARG A 49 14.44 7.85 3.12
N VAL A 50 13.84 9.03 3.21
CA VAL A 50 12.39 9.21 3.20
C VAL A 50 11.95 9.91 1.92
N SER A 51 11.12 9.24 1.12
CA SER A 51 10.52 9.84 -0.07
C SER A 51 9.41 10.82 0.31
N VAL A 52 9.09 11.80 -0.57
CA VAL A 52 7.94 12.70 -0.39
C VAL A 52 6.64 11.93 -0.18
N ASN A 53 6.47 10.81 -0.89
CA ASN A 53 5.28 9.96 -0.78
C ASN A 53 5.18 9.29 0.59
N SER A 54 6.29 8.75 1.10
CA SER A 54 6.36 8.15 2.43
C SER A 54 6.16 9.22 3.50
N PHE A 55 6.80 10.38 3.37
CA PHE A 55 6.67 11.50 4.30
C PHE A 55 5.21 11.94 4.44
N ILE A 56 4.55 12.29 3.33
CA ILE A 56 3.17 12.77 3.33
C ILE A 56 2.19 11.67 3.74
N GLY A 57 2.44 10.42 3.32
CA GLY A 57 1.53 9.31 3.54
C GLY A 57 1.63 8.63 4.90
N GLN A 58 2.81 8.66 5.55
CA GLN A 58 3.08 7.87 6.75
C GLN A 58 3.56 8.72 7.94
N TYR A 59 4.43 9.70 7.71
CA TYR A 59 5.04 10.49 8.79
C TYR A 59 4.25 11.74 9.15
N LEU A 60 3.77 12.49 8.16
CA LEU A 60 2.98 13.70 8.39
C LEU A 60 1.67 13.43 9.19
N PRO A 61 0.96 12.29 8.99
CA PRO A 61 -0.20 11.95 9.81
C PRO A 61 0.08 11.81 11.31
N ILE A 62 1.33 11.55 11.73
CA ILE A 62 1.71 11.41 13.15
C ILE A 62 1.34 12.68 13.94
N LEU A 63 1.43 13.85 13.31
CA LEU A 63 1.08 15.14 13.92
C LEU A 63 -0.40 15.24 14.33
N HIS A 64 -1.24 14.33 13.83
CA HIS A 64 -2.67 14.28 14.12
C HIS A 64 -3.06 13.03 14.92
N PHE A 65 -2.09 12.24 15.39
CA PHE A 65 -2.40 11.09 16.24
C PHE A 65 -2.96 11.54 17.59
N PRO A 66 -3.93 10.79 18.16
CA PRO A 66 -4.40 11.05 19.52
C PRO A 66 -3.23 11.01 20.52
N PRO A 67 -3.24 11.85 21.58
CA PRO A 67 -2.12 11.93 22.53
C PRO A 67 -1.74 10.57 23.16
N ASP A 68 -2.72 9.72 23.44
CA ASP A 68 -2.50 8.37 23.96
C ASP A 68 -1.78 7.44 22.98
N VAL A 69 -2.02 7.59 21.67
CA VAL A 69 -1.34 6.84 20.63
C VAL A 69 0.07 7.38 20.40
N SER A 70 0.24 8.70 20.39
CA SER A 70 1.55 9.35 20.26
C SER A 70 2.48 8.98 21.42
N GLN A 71 1.96 8.96 22.65
CA GLN A 71 2.71 8.51 23.82
C GLN A 71 3.17 7.06 23.65
N SER A 72 2.25 6.17 23.28
CA SER A 72 2.55 4.74 23.07
C SER A 72 3.59 4.51 21.96
N LEU A 73 3.58 5.33 20.91
CA LEU A 73 4.58 5.32 19.84
C LEU A 73 5.95 5.82 20.32
N CYS A 74 5.99 6.91 21.10
CA CYS A 74 7.23 7.44 21.68
C CYS A 74 7.88 6.46 22.66
N ASP A 75 7.07 5.77 23.46
CA ASP A 75 7.53 4.81 24.45
C ASP A 75 7.94 3.46 23.82
N GLY A 76 7.83 3.32 22.49
CA GLY A 76 8.22 2.12 21.74
C GLY A 76 7.28 0.93 21.91
N SER A 77 6.15 1.11 22.61
CA SER A 77 5.14 0.05 22.79
C SER A 77 4.38 -0.28 21.50
N LEU A 78 4.41 0.63 20.53
CA LEU A 78 3.85 0.45 19.19
C LEU A 78 4.86 0.88 18.14
N ASN A 79 4.87 0.19 17.01
CA ASN A 79 5.51 0.71 15.81
C ASN A 79 4.58 1.71 15.08
N LEU A 80 5.15 2.46 14.12
CA LEU A 80 4.42 3.49 13.37
C LEU A 80 3.15 2.97 12.69
N SER A 81 3.19 1.73 12.19
CA SER A 81 2.08 1.15 11.43
C SER A 81 0.92 0.74 12.33
N GLU A 82 1.20 0.27 13.54
CA GLU A 82 0.22 -0.07 14.57
C GLU A 82 -0.40 1.19 15.16
N ALA A 83 0.43 2.19 15.46
CA ALA A 83 -0.01 3.51 15.88
C ALA A 83 -0.96 4.13 14.84
N ALA A 84 -0.61 4.02 13.54
CA ALA A 84 -1.48 4.46 12.46
C ALA A 84 -2.82 3.72 12.41
N GLN A 85 -2.90 2.43 12.78
CA GLN A 85 -4.19 1.74 12.89
C GLN A 85 -5.00 2.26 14.06
N LEU A 86 -4.41 2.35 15.26
CA LEU A 86 -5.10 2.82 16.46
C LEU A 86 -5.55 4.29 16.35
N ALA A 87 -4.78 5.14 15.68
CA ALA A 87 -5.14 6.53 15.43
C ALA A 87 -6.42 6.70 14.60
N ARG A 88 -6.88 5.65 13.90
CA ARG A 88 -8.15 5.67 13.15
C ARG A 88 -9.37 5.58 14.04
N LEU A 89 -9.22 5.11 15.28
CA LEU A 89 -10.30 5.01 16.25
C LEU A 89 -10.59 6.40 16.85
N THR A 90 -11.09 7.33 16.03
CA THR A 90 -11.44 8.68 16.46
C THR A 90 -12.89 8.75 16.94
N PRO A 91 -13.25 9.74 17.78
CA PRO A 91 -14.62 9.90 18.28
C PRO A 91 -15.65 9.99 17.15
N GLU A 92 -15.30 10.69 16.06
CA GLU A 92 -16.18 10.90 14.91
C GLU A 92 -16.42 9.59 14.14
N ARG A 93 -15.38 8.74 14.03
CA ARG A 93 -15.49 7.46 13.31
C ARG A 93 -16.17 6.37 14.12
N LEU A 94 -16.09 6.45 15.45
CA LEU A 94 -16.75 5.54 16.37
C LEU A 94 -18.14 6.02 16.80
N ALA A 95 -18.55 7.22 16.38
CA ALA A 95 -19.78 7.88 16.80
C ALA A 95 -19.95 7.90 18.33
N CYS A 96 -18.88 8.20 19.06
CA CYS A 96 -18.86 8.17 20.53
C CYS A 96 -18.12 9.37 21.14
N SER A 97 -18.10 9.46 22.46
CA SER A 97 -17.39 10.53 23.16
C SER A 97 -15.86 10.39 23.08
N PRO A 98 -15.08 11.47 23.25
CA PRO A 98 -13.62 11.40 23.29
C PRO A 98 -13.06 10.45 24.35
N GLY A 99 -13.72 10.36 25.51
CA GLY A 99 -13.35 9.46 26.59
C GLY A 99 -13.54 7.98 26.21
N GLU A 100 -14.67 7.65 25.60
CA GLU A 100 -14.97 6.29 25.12
C GLU A 100 -14.04 5.88 23.98
N ALA A 101 -13.74 6.78 23.03
CA ALA A 101 -12.79 6.50 21.96
C ALA A 101 -11.38 6.18 22.53
N ARG A 102 -10.94 6.94 23.55
CA ARG A 102 -9.69 6.67 24.26
C ARG A 102 -9.72 5.31 24.96
N GLN A 103 -10.83 4.99 25.62
CA GLN A 103 -10.99 3.71 26.31
C GLN A 103 -10.94 2.53 25.33
N ARG A 104 -11.65 2.63 24.20
CA ARG A 104 -11.61 1.63 23.12
C ARG A 104 -10.22 1.45 22.51
N ARG A 105 -9.47 2.55 22.30
CA ARG A 105 -8.06 2.48 21.86
C ARG A 105 -7.19 1.74 22.87
N ARG A 106 -7.36 2.04 24.16
CA ARG A 106 -6.63 1.39 25.25
C ARG A 106 -6.94 -0.11 25.31
N GLU A 107 -8.20 -0.50 25.20
CA GLU A 107 -8.62 -1.91 25.19
C GLU A 107 -8.04 -2.67 23.99
N ALA A 108 -8.08 -2.07 22.80
CA ALA A 108 -7.47 -2.65 21.61
C ALA A 108 -5.95 -2.82 21.76
N LEU A 109 -5.27 -1.82 22.33
CA LEU A 109 -3.84 -1.87 22.62
C LEU A 109 -3.49 -2.95 23.66
N GLN A 110 -4.21 -2.99 24.78
CA GLN A 110 -3.98 -3.98 25.84
C GLN A 110 -4.18 -5.40 25.32
N ALA A 111 -5.23 -5.65 24.54
CA ALA A 111 -5.46 -6.95 23.93
C ALA A 111 -4.34 -7.33 22.93
N HIS A 112 -3.84 -6.37 22.16
CA HIS A 112 -2.73 -6.59 21.23
C HIS A 112 -1.43 -6.94 21.97
N LEU A 113 -1.09 -6.21 23.03
CA LEU A 113 0.10 -6.47 23.84
C LEU A 113 0.01 -7.80 24.60
N ALA A 114 -1.14 -8.11 25.21
CA ALA A 114 -1.36 -9.35 25.96
C ALA A 114 -1.26 -10.59 25.06
N ALA A 115 -1.75 -10.50 23.82
CA ALA A 115 -1.72 -11.61 22.88
C ALA A 115 -0.41 -11.72 22.08
N GLN A 116 0.55 -10.80 22.29
CA GLN A 116 1.69 -10.58 21.38
C GLN A 116 1.23 -10.59 19.91
N GLY A 117 0.09 -9.94 19.66
CA GLY A 117 -0.64 -10.10 18.40
C GLY A 117 0.16 -9.56 17.23
N SER A 118 0.05 -10.20 16.06
CA SER A 118 0.63 -9.64 14.84
C SER A 118 -0.08 -8.33 14.44
N GLN A 119 0.64 -7.47 13.72
CA GLN A 119 0.11 -6.23 13.14
C GLN A 119 -1.20 -6.48 12.34
N THR A 120 -1.29 -7.59 11.62
CA THR A 120 -2.48 -7.98 10.85
C THR A 120 -3.70 -8.16 11.75
N ARG A 121 -3.54 -8.77 12.93
CA ARG A 121 -4.64 -8.94 13.89
C ARG A 121 -5.12 -7.61 14.45
N LEU A 122 -4.20 -6.71 14.78
CA LEU A 122 -4.56 -5.35 15.24
C LEU A 122 -5.34 -4.60 14.15
N ARG A 123 -4.88 -4.69 12.90
CA ARG A 123 -5.57 -4.07 11.75
C ARG A 123 -6.99 -4.63 11.58
N SER A 124 -7.17 -5.95 11.62
CA SER A 124 -8.50 -6.57 11.48
C SER A 124 -9.43 -6.15 12.62
N ARG A 125 -8.95 -6.16 13.87
CA ARG A 125 -9.73 -5.71 15.04
C ARG A 125 -10.13 -4.25 14.94
N VAL A 126 -9.21 -3.37 14.52
CA VAL A 126 -9.53 -1.95 14.30
C VAL A 126 -10.58 -1.78 13.20
N LYS A 127 -10.52 -2.57 12.11
CA LYS A 127 -11.55 -2.55 11.06
C LYS A 127 -12.91 -3.00 11.59
N GLU A 128 -12.95 -4.08 12.36
CA GLU A 128 -14.16 -4.57 13.00
C GLU A 128 -14.78 -3.52 13.92
N MET A 129 -13.98 -2.87 14.77
CA MET A 129 -14.44 -1.79 15.66
C MET A 129 -14.99 -0.57 14.91
N LEU A 130 -14.52 -0.35 13.68
CA LEU A 130 -14.99 0.71 12.79
C LEU A 130 -16.17 0.28 11.90
N GLY A 131 -16.64 -0.97 12.00
CA GLY A 131 -17.68 -1.52 11.13
C GLY A 131 -17.22 -1.73 9.68
N GLU A 132 -15.92 -1.74 9.43
CA GLU A 132 -15.33 -1.92 8.09
C GLU A 132 -15.02 -3.37 7.76
N ALA A 133 -15.28 -4.31 8.67
CA ALA A 133 -15.05 -5.73 8.45
C ALA A 133 -15.79 -6.24 7.20
N ASN A 134 -16.94 -5.66 6.87
CA ASN A 134 -17.72 -6.02 5.68
C ASN A 134 -17.27 -5.33 4.39
N ASN A 135 -16.38 -4.33 4.45
CA ASN A 135 -15.81 -3.67 3.27
C ASN A 135 -14.57 -4.39 2.71
N ASP A 136 -14.10 -5.42 3.40
CA ASP A 136 -12.97 -6.27 3.04
C ASP A 136 -13.40 -7.66 2.54
N GLU A 137 -14.70 -7.96 2.51
CA GLU A 137 -15.17 -8.97 1.57
C GLU A 137 -14.79 -8.44 0.19
N ILE A 138 -13.76 -9.05 -0.40
CA ILE A 138 -13.47 -8.93 -1.82
C ILE A 138 -14.72 -9.48 -2.51
N THR A 139 -15.72 -8.63 -2.68
CA THR A 139 -16.89 -8.98 -3.45
C THR A 139 -16.41 -9.32 -4.86
N SER A 140 -17.05 -10.30 -5.48
CA SER A 140 -16.84 -10.67 -6.89
C SER A 140 -16.70 -9.44 -7.81
N GLU A 141 -17.36 -8.33 -7.46
CA GLU A 141 -17.32 -7.02 -8.12
C GLU A 141 -15.98 -6.26 -8.02
N THR A 142 -15.30 -6.26 -6.86
CA THR A 142 -13.98 -5.62 -6.75
C THR A 142 -12.90 -6.45 -7.45
N MET A 143 -13.07 -7.76 -7.48
CA MET A 143 -12.17 -8.69 -8.16
C MET A 143 -12.37 -8.66 -9.69
N THR A 144 -13.60 -8.53 -10.17
CA THR A 144 -13.89 -8.27 -11.60
C THR A 144 -13.40 -6.89 -12.04
N ALA A 145 -13.37 -5.87 -11.16
CA ALA A 145 -12.77 -4.58 -11.49
C ALA A 145 -11.22 -4.65 -11.63
N VAL A 146 -10.55 -5.53 -10.87
CA VAL A 146 -9.10 -5.79 -11.03
C VAL A 146 -8.84 -6.60 -12.30
N LEU A 147 -9.68 -7.59 -12.61
CA LEU A 147 -9.63 -8.39 -13.84
C LEU A 147 -9.93 -7.55 -15.09
N ALA A 148 -10.96 -6.73 -15.07
CA ALA A 148 -11.29 -5.81 -16.16
C ALA A 148 -10.18 -4.80 -16.42
N LYS A 149 -9.45 -4.39 -15.38
CA LYS A 149 -8.28 -3.51 -15.51
C LYS A 149 -7.03 -4.25 -16.01
N ALA A 150 -6.93 -5.55 -15.77
CA ALA A 150 -5.91 -6.41 -16.37
C ALA A 150 -6.24 -6.70 -17.84
N ASP A 151 -7.51 -6.91 -18.18
CA ASP A 151 -8.01 -7.07 -19.56
C ASP A 151 -7.90 -5.78 -20.38
N GLU A 152 -8.12 -4.61 -19.76
CA GLU A 152 -7.90 -3.30 -20.41
C GLU A 152 -6.40 -3.03 -20.68
N LEU A 153 -5.49 -3.67 -19.93
CA LEU A 153 -4.05 -3.65 -20.19
C LEU A 153 -3.61 -4.71 -21.23
N LEU A 154 -4.53 -5.58 -21.67
CA LEU A 154 -4.35 -6.64 -22.67
C LEU A 154 -4.89 -6.25 -24.07
N GLU A 155 -5.12 -4.96 -24.35
CA GLU A 155 -5.12 -4.47 -25.74
C GLU A 155 -3.69 -4.52 -26.31
N VAL A 156 -3.16 -5.72 -26.52
CA VAL A 156 -1.82 -5.96 -27.08
C VAL A 156 -1.93 -6.93 -28.25
N ASP A 157 -1.20 -6.59 -29.30
CA ASP A 157 -1.01 -7.33 -30.55
C ASP A 157 -0.96 -8.87 -30.35
N PRO A 158 -1.81 -9.65 -31.03
CA PRO A 158 -1.86 -11.12 -30.94
C PRO A 158 -0.52 -11.83 -31.25
N SER A 159 0.44 -11.11 -31.82
CA SER A 159 1.79 -11.62 -32.11
C SER A 159 2.80 -11.41 -30.97
N ASP A 160 2.44 -10.69 -29.89
CA ASP A 160 3.35 -10.46 -28.76
C ASP A 160 3.37 -11.66 -27.80
N SER A 161 4.51 -12.34 -27.72
CA SER A 161 4.73 -13.46 -26.79
C SER A 161 4.51 -13.10 -25.31
N ARG A 162 4.47 -11.81 -24.96
CA ARG A 162 4.11 -11.33 -23.62
C ARG A 162 2.64 -11.62 -23.27
N HIS A 163 1.75 -11.69 -24.24
CA HIS A 163 0.35 -12.06 -24.03
C HIS A 163 0.22 -13.48 -23.46
N ILE A 164 0.93 -14.45 -24.05
CA ILE A 164 0.94 -15.85 -23.61
C ILE A 164 1.44 -15.96 -22.17
N PHE A 165 2.48 -15.20 -21.81
CA PHE A 165 2.96 -15.15 -20.43
C PHE A 165 1.87 -14.70 -19.45
N TRP A 166 1.11 -13.65 -19.79
CA TRP A 166 0.04 -13.15 -18.92
C TRP A 166 -1.15 -14.10 -18.82
N GLU A 167 -1.51 -14.78 -19.90
CA GLU A 167 -2.53 -15.84 -19.89
C GLU A 167 -2.13 -17.01 -18.98
N GLU A 168 -0.88 -17.47 -19.06
CA GLU A 168 -0.39 -18.53 -18.19
C GLU A 168 -0.33 -18.10 -16.72
N MET A 169 0.07 -16.84 -16.44
CA MET A 169 0.00 -16.30 -15.07
C MET A 169 -1.44 -16.25 -14.53
N LYS A 170 -2.43 -15.93 -15.38
CA LYS A 170 -3.86 -16.00 -15.02
C LYS A 170 -4.27 -17.44 -14.70
N ARG A 171 -3.89 -18.39 -15.54
CA ARG A 171 -4.19 -19.81 -15.36
C ARG A 171 -3.60 -20.36 -14.05
N ILE A 172 -2.32 -20.05 -13.77
CA ILE A 172 -1.65 -20.44 -12.52
C ILE A 172 -2.37 -19.86 -11.32
N PHE A 173 -2.78 -18.58 -11.38
CA PHE A 173 -3.52 -17.94 -10.31
C PHE A 173 -4.85 -18.62 -10.00
N PHE A 174 -5.63 -19.00 -11.03
CA PHE A 174 -6.88 -19.73 -10.83
C PHE A 174 -6.64 -21.13 -10.26
N ALA A 175 -5.64 -21.84 -10.77
CA ALA A 175 -5.27 -23.15 -10.25
C ALA A 175 -4.87 -23.08 -8.77
N MET A 176 -4.08 -22.08 -8.37
CA MET A 176 -3.68 -21.87 -6.97
C MET A 176 -4.86 -21.61 -6.02
N ARG A 177 -6.00 -21.11 -6.52
CA ARG A 177 -7.20 -20.87 -5.71
C ARG A 177 -7.92 -22.16 -5.36
N GLU A 178 -7.79 -23.19 -6.20
CA GLU A 178 -8.48 -24.47 -6.05
C GLU A 178 -7.65 -25.49 -5.26
N ILE A 179 -6.38 -25.19 -4.97
CA ILE A 179 -5.50 -26.05 -4.17
C ILE A 179 -5.86 -25.91 -2.69
N GLU A 180 -6.22 -27.02 -2.06
CA GLU A 180 -6.40 -27.12 -0.61
C GLU A 180 -5.11 -27.62 0.07
N PRO A 181 -4.92 -27.37 1.38
CA PRO A 181 -3.72 -27.83 2.09
C PRO A 181 -3.49 -29.34 2.02
N GLN A 182 -4.57 -30.10 1.85
CA GLN A 182 -4.55 -31.56 1.72
C GLN A 182 -4.10 -32.06 0.34
N ASP A 183 -4.10 -31.19 -0.68
CA ASP A 183 -3.59 -31.49 -2.02
C ASP A 183 -2.07 -31.30 -2.14
N LEU A 184 -1.43 -30.77 -1.09
CA LEU A 184 0.00 -30.47 -1.04
C LEU A 184 0.79 -31.60 -0.37
N GLU A 185 0.88 -32.74 -1.06
CA GLU A 185 1.81 -33.81 -0.66
C GLU A 185 3.26 -33.30 -0.64
N GLU A 186 4.10 -33.88 0.23
CA GLU A 186 5.46 -33.41 0.49
C GLU A 186 6.33 -33.31 -0.78
N GLY A 187 6.16 -34.25 -1.72
CA GLY A 187 6.84 -34.23 -3.02
C GLY A 187 6.34 -33.10 -3.94
N VAL A 188 5.03 -32.83 -3.95
CA VAL A 188 4.43 -31.74 -4.73
C VAL A 188 4.84 -30.39 -4.15
N LEU A 189 4.79 -30.25 -2.83
CA LEU A 189 5.20 -29.04 -2.12
C LEU A 189 6.67 -28.69 -2.41
N THR A 190 7.57 -29.68 -2.37
CA THR A 190 9.00 -29.48 -2.67
C THR A 190 9.22 -28.99 -4.10
N ASN A 191 8.53 -29.60 -5.08
CA ASN A 191 8.62 -29.17 -6.48
C ASN A 191 8.07 -27.76 -6.69
N LEU A 192 6.95 -27.43 -6.02
CA LEU A 192 6.30 -26.13 -6.12
C LEU A 192 7.16 -25.02 -5.48
N MET A 193 7.80 -25.30 -4.34
CA MET A 193 8.76 -24.38 -3.72
C MET A 193 9.97 -24.13 -4.63
N SER A 194 10.52 -25.16 -5.27
CA SER A 194 11.63 -24.99 -6.23
C SER A 194 11.23 -24.10 -7.41
N ALA A 195 10.03 -24.29 -7.96
CA ALA A 195 9.52 -23.46 -9.06
C ALA A 195 9.28 -22.00 -8.63
N VAL A 196 8.81 -21.78 -7.40
CA VAL A 196 8.62 -20.44 -6.82
C VAL A 196 9.96 -19.73 -6.60
N ASP A 197 11.00 -20.44 -6.19
CA ASP A 197 12.34 -19.88 -6.06
C ASP A 197 12.92 -19.44 -7.41
N GLU A 198 12.75 -20.25 -8.45
CA GLU A 198 13.14 -19.90 -9.82
C GLU A 198 12.39 -18.67 -10.34
N LEU A 199 11.07 -18.61 -10.09
CA LEU A 199 10.24 -17.46 -10.45
C LEU A 199 10.69 -16.20 -9.68
N SER A 200 10.98 -16.32 -8.39
CA SER A 200 11.47 -15.22 -7.55
C SER A 200 12.80 -14.68 -8.07
N ASN A 201 13.71 -15.57 -8.48
CA ASN A 201 14.97 -15.19 -9.10
C ASN A 201 14.78 -14.44 -10.43
N ALA A 202 13.84 -14.89 -11.27
CA ALA A 202 13.50 -14.23 -12.52
C ALA A 202 12.91 -12.82 -12.28
N LEU A 203 11.99 -12.69 -11.32
CA LEU A 203 11.39 -11.41 -10.93
C LEU A 203 12.45 -10.44 -10.39
N GLY A 204 13.37 -10.91 -9.55
CA GLY A 204 14.48 -10.09 -9.05
C GLY A 204 15.40 -9.57 -10.17
N ARG A 205 15.61 -10.33 -11.26
CA ARG A 205 16.34 -9.85 -12.45
C ARG A 205 15.58 -8.75 -13.17
N ILE A 206 14.26 -8.89 -13.34
CA ILE A 206 13.38 -7.88 -13.95
C ILE A 206 13.42 -6.57 -13.13
N GLU A 207 13.35 -6.65 -11.81
CA GLU A 207 13.43 -5.50 -10.93
C GLU A 207 14.78 -4.76 -11.06
N LYS A 208 15.89 -5.51 -11.06
CA LYS A 208 17.23 -4.94 -11.31
C LYS A 208 17.31 -4.26 -12.67
N LEU A 209 16.70 -4.81 -13.71
CA LEU A 209 16.64 -4.17 -15.04
C LEU A 209 15.81 -2.89 -15.03
N ARG A 210 14.67 -2.85 -14.32
CA ARG A 210 13.87 -1.63 -14.15
C ARG A 210 14.65 -0.55 -13.40
N ALA A 211 15.33 -0.91 -12.31
CA ALA A 211 16.17 0.02 -11.55
C ALA A 211 17.31 0.59 -12.40
N LYS A 212 17.95 -0.22 -13.25
CA LYS A 212 18.98 0.25 -14.21
C LYS A 212 18.40 1.20 -15.26
N ARG A 213 17.21 0.93 -15.80
CA ARG A 213 16.53 1.82 -16.76
C ARG A 213 16.17 3.16 -16.13
N GLN A 214 15.70 3.17 -14.89
CA GLN A 214 15.41 4.39 -14.13
C GLN A 214 16.68 5.21 -13.84
N LYS A 215 17.80 4.56 -13.50
CA LYS A 215 19.09 5.23 -13.32
C LYS A 215 19.62 5.84 -14.62
N LYS A 216 19.49 5.15 -15.77
CA LYS A 216 19.87 5.70 -17.09
C LYS A 216 18.96 6.84 -17.54
N ALA A 217 17.66 6.77 -17.29
CA ALA A 217 16.73 7.85 -17.61
C ALA A 217 17.00 9.11 -16.77
N GLY A 218 17.47 8.95 -15.52
CA GLY A 218 17.90 10.05 -14.66
C GLY A 218 19.27 10.66 -15.01
N SER A 219 20.13 9.96 -15.76
CA SER A 219 21.45 10.48 -16.16
C SER A 219 21.46 11.24 -17.49
N PHE A 220 20.33 11.26 -18.21
CA PHE A 220 20.15 12.04 -19.45
C PHE A 220 19.55 13.43 -19.21
N LEU A 221 19.33 13.80 -17.94
CA LEU A 221 18.77 15.08 -17.51
C LEU A 221 19.76 15.89 -16.65
N VAL A 222 21.08 15.66 -16.83
CA VAL A 222 22.16 16.48 -16.29
C VAL A 222 22.98 17.04 -17.43
#